data_AF-L1NSC9-F1
#
_entry.id   AF-L1NSC9-F1
#
_cell.length_a   1.000
_cell.length_b   1.000
_cell.length_c   1.000
_cell.angle_alpha   90.00
_cell.angle_beta   90.00
_cell.angle_gamma   90.00
#
_symmetry.space_group_name_H-M   'P 1'
#
loop_
_entity.id
_entity.type
_entity.pdbx_description
1 polymer ?
#
loop_
_entity_poly.entity_id
_entity_poly.type
_entity_poly.pdbx_seq_one_letter_code
_entity_poly.pdbx_strand_id
1 'polypeptide(L)'
;MNIFKVFLINSLLLLPLLGAAQQDEDDGMIASTKTATLTKGINTKYLEDQIYVGLTYNYLANKATNVVQHNLSYGINFGFIRDLPINEKRNIGFGAGLGLAYDIVYNNMVVNKIDGNYTYSIVEHFRDQNISRNYFRTYSVELPIEFRYRTSTPQSHKFWRIYTGARLSYIFSATSLYTTNEVSLFFDNFDIMRSFQLKPYIAFGYNALNFFVQYNVTPLLKNTYTTDGTNLKSNILQIGLMFYIL
;
A
#
# COMPACT_ATOMS: atom_id res chain seq x y z
N MET A 1 -11.58 -28.69 4.99
CA MET A 1 -10.22 -28.21 4.64
C MET A 1 -10.22 -27.92 3.14
N ASN A 2 -10.39 -26.66 2.74
CA ASN A 2 -10.75 -26.28 1.37
C ASN A 2 -9.53 -26.23 0.43
N ILE A 3 -9.56 -27.10 -0.59
CA ILE A 3 -8.57 -27.30 -1.65
C ILE A 3 -8.39 -26.04 -2.55
N PHE A 4 -9.27 -25.04 -2.42
CA PHE A 4 -9.18 -23.77 -3.16
C PHE A 4 -8.10 -22.80 -2.66
N LYS A 5 -7.47 -23.01 -1.50
CA LYS A 5 -6.43 -22.10 -0.97
C LYS A 5 -5.02 -22.36 -1.51
N VAL A 6 -4.76 -23.50 -2.15
CA VAL A 6 -3.41 -23.89 -2.60
C VAL A 6 -3.10 -23.41 -4.02
N PHE A 7 -4.12 -23.15 -4.85
CA PHE A 7 -3.91 -22.73 -6.24
C PHE A 7 -3.54 -21.24 -6.42
N LEU A 8 -3.84 -20.39 -5.43
CA LEU A 8 -3.56 -18.95 -5.51
C LEU A 8 -2.14 -18.58 -5.06
N ILE A 9 -1.42 -19.48 -4.38
CA ILE A 9 -0.08 -19.21 -3.82
C ILE A 9 1.04 -19.56 -4.81
N ASN A 10 0.82 -20.51 -5.74
CA ASN A 10 1.84 -20.91 -6.71
C ASN A 10 1.88 -20.08 -8.01
N SER A 11 0.91 -19.18 -8.22
CA SER A 11 0.85 -18.37 -9.44
C SER A 11 1.52 -16.98 -9.31
N LEU A 12 1.91 -16.56 -8.09
CA LEU A 12 2.56 -15.26 -7.86
C LEU A 12 4.10 -15.28 -7.87
N LEU A 13 4.74 -16.45 -7.99
CA LEU A 13 6.21 -16.60 -7.94
C LEU A 13 6.90 -16.66 -9.32
N LEU A 14 6.17 -16.43 -10.41
CA LEU A 14 6.70 -16.52 -11.78
C LEU A 14 6.24 -15.38 -12.69
N LEU A 15 6.14 -14.14 -12.18
CA LEU A 15 6.13 -12.97 -13.05
C LEU A 15 7.58 -12.64 -13.42
N PRO A 16 8.07 -12.94 -14.65
CA PRO A 16 9.29 -12.32 -15.10
C PRO A 16 9.06 -10.81 -15.08
N LEU A 17 9.97 -10.07 -14.46
CA LEU A 17 10.11 -8.63 -14.67
C LEU A 17 10.29 -8.40 -16.18
N LEU A 18 9.19 -8.21 -16.90
CA LEU A 18 9.23 -7.56 -18.20
C LEU A 18 9.58 -6.10 -17.91
N GLY A 19 10.88 -5.81 -17.95
CA GLY A 19 11.36 -4.47 -18.18
C GLY A 19 10.82 -4.02 -19.54
N ALA A 20 9.68 -3.34 -19.54
CA ALA A 20 9.41 -2.38 -20.59
C ALA A 20 10.43 -1.25 -20.39
N ALA A 21 11.62 -1.44 -20.94
CA ALA A 21 12.54 -0.34 -21.18
C ALA A 21 11.79 0.63 -22.09
N GLN A 22 11.43 1.79 -21.56
CA GLN A 22 10.98 2.90 -22.37
C GLN A 22 12.17 3.26 -23.26
N GLN A 23 12.07 2.92 -24.54
CA GLN A 23 13.10 3.21 -25.53
C GLN A 23 13.14 4.73 -25.69
N ASP A 24 14.15 5.37 -25.10
CA ASP A 24 14.52 6.75 -25.39
C ASP A 24 15.01 6.74 -26.86
N GLU A 25 14.13 7.07 -27.81
CA GLU A 25 14.55 7.43 -29.17
C GLU A 25 15.31 8.76 -29.08
N ASP A 26 16.63 8.63 -28.95
CA ASP A 26 17.58 9.72 -29.19
C ASP A 26 17.65 9.92 -30.72
N ASP A 27 16.89 10.90 -31.21
CA ASP A 27 16.83 11.27 -32.62
C ASP A 27 18.18 11.84 -33.08
N GLY A 28 19.10 10.94 -33.39
CA GLY A 28 20.31 11.21 -34.14
C GLY A 28 19.96 11.76 -35.52
N MET A 29 20.44 12.97 -35.78
CA MET A 29 20.34 13.70 -37.05
C MET A 29 20.83 12.88 -38.26
N ILE A 30 19.92 12.24 -39.02
CA ILE A 30 20.08 12.00 -40.46
C ILE A 30 18.76 12.28 -41.18
N ALA A 31 18.80 13.21 -42.12
CA ALA A 31 17.69 13.60 -42.96
C ALA A 31 17.22 12.44 -43.86
N SER A 32 15.93 12.10 -43.79
CA SER A 32 15.23 11.44 -44.88
C SER A 32 13.85 12.05 -45.05
N THR A 33 13.68 12.78 -46.14
CA THR A 33 12.41 13.37 -46.56
C THR A 33 11.43 12.26 -46.88
N LYS A 34 10.46 12.01 -45.99
CA LYS A 34 9.23 11.32 -46.33
C LYS A 34 8.05 12.09 -45.77
N THR A 35 7.53 12.97 -46.63
CA THR A 35 6.24 13.64 -46.46
C THR A 35 5.15 12.58 -46.41
N ALA A 36 4.77 12.18 -45.20
CA ALA A 36 3.47 11.64 -44.90
C ALA A 36 2.90 12.52 -43.80
N THR A 37 2.14 13.55 -44.19
CA THR A 37 1.33 14.33 -43.27
C THR A 37 0.19 13.45 -42.76
N LEU A 38 0.51 12.52 -41.88
CA LEU A 38 -0.42 11.98 -40.93
C LEU A 38 -0.59 13.06 -39.88
N THR A 39 -1.58 13.93 -40.06
CA THR A 39 -2.12 14.70 -38.94
C THR A 39 -2.78 13.67 -38.01
N LYS A 40 -1.96 12.94 -37.24
CA LYS A 40 -2.39 12.20 -36.06
C LYS A 40 -2.84 13.29 -35.11
N GLY A 41 -4.09 13.71 -35.23
CA GLY A 41 -4.72 14.63 -34.31
C GLY A 41 -4.40 14.10 -32.92
N ILE A 42 -3.57 14.83 -32.18
CA ILE A 42 -3.27 14.51 -30.79
C ILE A 42 -4.63 14.46 -30.15
N ASN A 43 -5.08 13.25 -29.80
CA ASN A 43 -6.41 13.08 -29.25
C ASN A 43 -6.38 13.68 -27.84
N THR A 44 -6.73 14.95 -27.75
CA THR A 44 -6.72 15.78 -26.53
C THR A 44 -7.75 15.33 -25.49
N LYS A 45 -8.37 14.15 -25.68
CA LYS A 45 -9.32 13.51 -24.76
C LYS A 45 -8.82 12.19 -24.17
N TYR A 46 -7.63 11.70 -24.53
CA TYR A 46 -7.11 10.48 -23.90
C TYR A 46 -6.78 10.76 -22.42
N LEU A 47 -7.41 10.04 -21.51
CA LEU A 47 -7.12 10.11 -20.07
C LEU A 47 -6.05 9.05 -19.80
N GLU A 48 -4.97 9.43 -19.13
CA GLU A 48 -3.88 8.51 -18.78
C GLU A 48 -4.29 7.70 -17.54
N ASP A 49 -5.00 6.59 -17.74
CA ASP A 49 -5.24 5.63 -16.67
C ASP A 49 -3.87 5.07 -16.23
N GLN A 50 -3.57 5.14 -14.92
CA GLN A 50 -2.29 4.73 -14.36
C GLN A 50 -2.48 3.51 -13.48
N ILE A 51 -1.66 2.48 -13.72
CA ILE A 51 -1.50 1.38 -12.79
C ILE A 51 -0.40 1.77 -11.81
N TYR A 52 -0.60 1.47 -10.53
CA TYR A 52 0.45 1.65 -9.53
C TYR A 52 0.75 0.38 -8.77
N VAL A 53 2.01 0.24 -8.37
CA VAL A 53 2.49 -0.77 -7.41
C VAL A 53 3.35 -0.04 -6.38
N GLY A 54 3.12 -0.29 -5.11
CA GLY A 54 3.90 0.31 -4.03
C GLY A 54 4.38 -0.72 -3.03
N LEU A 55 5.57 -0.44 -2.48
CA LEU A 55 6.21 -1.21 -1.43
C LEU A 55 6.43 -0.27 -0.25
N THR A 56 5.99 -0.68 0.94
CA THR A 56 6.04 0.17 2.13
C THR A 56 6.70 -0.54 3.29
N TYR A 57 7.41 0.22 4.10
CA TYR A 57 7.74 -0.11 5.48
C TYR A 57 6.62 0.45 6.38
N ASN A 58 6.06 -0.41 7.22
CA ASN A 58 4.95 -0.07 8.11
C ASN A 58 5.48 0.18 9.51
N TYR A 59 5.42 1.42 9.97
CA TYR A 59 5.84 1.83 11.31
C TYR A 59 4.64 1.99 12.24
N LEU A 60 4.66 1.31 13.38
CA LEU A 60 3.62 1.40 14.40
C LEU A 60 3.80 2.67 15.25
N ALA A 61 2.99 3.67 14.95
CA ALA A 61 2.94 4.99 15.57
C ALA A 61 1.80 5.10 16.59
N ASN A 62 1.85 6.13 17.45
CA ASN A 62 0.79 6.47 18.40
C ASN A 62 0.25 5.25 19.18
N LYS A 63 1.19 4.40 19.64
CA LYS A 63 0.94 3.13 20.31
C LYS A 63 1.01 3.29 21.83
N ALA A 64 0.36 2.39 22.56
CA ALA A 64 0.40 2.35 24.01
C ALA A 64 1.81 2.11 24.56
N THR A 65 2.02 2.48 25.83
CA THR A 65 3.25 2.18 26.57
C THR A 65 3.54 0.68 26.52
N ASN A 66 4.82 0.31 26.39
CA ASN A 66 5.31 -1.07 26.28
C ASN A 66 4.91 -1.84 25.01
N VAL A 67 4.08 -1.25 24.12
CA VAL A 67 3.90 -1.79 22.78
C VAL A 67 5.14 -1.48 21.95
N VAL A 68 5.80 -2.52 21.45
CA VAL A 68 7.00 -2.41 20.63
C VAL A 68 6.80 -3.12 19.29
N GLN A 69 7.31 -2.48 18.25
CA GLN A 69 7.47 -3.11 16.94
C GLN A 69 8.79 -3.87 16.94
N HIS A 70 8.75 -5.10 16.45
CA HIS A 70 9.93 -5.91 16.20
C HIS A 70 9.95 -6.29 14.72
N ASN A 71 11.06 -6.83 14.21
CA ASN A 71 11.23 -7.25 12.82
C ASN A 71 10.90 -6.14 11.76
N LEU A 72 11.03 -6.51 10.48
CA LEU A 72 10.68 -5.63 9.38
C LEU A 72 9.19 -5.77 9.07
N SER A 73 8.39 -4.76 9.43
CA SER A 73 6.99 -4.64 9.06
C SER A 73 6.87 -4.01 7.67
N TYR A 74 6.12 -4.62 6.77
CA TYR A 74 6.07 -4.21 5.38
C TYR A 74 4.66 -4.29 4.80
N GLY A 75 4.45 -3.59 3.70
CA GLY A 75 3.22 -3.59 2.94
C GLY A 75 3.45 -3.57 1.44
N ILE A 76 2.46 -4.06 0.71
CA ILE A 76 2.39 -4.04 -0.75
C ILE A 76 1.03 -3.47 -1.10
N ASN A 77 1.00 -2.44 -1.96
CA ASN A 77 -0.23 -1.93 -2.52
C ASN A 77 -0.18 -1.96 -4.05
N PHE A 78 -1.32 -2.16 -4.68
CA PHE A 78 -1.43 -2.06 -6.12
C PHE A 78 -2.83 -1.56 -6.48
N GLY A 79 -2.97 -0.93 -7.64
CA GLY A 79 -4.27 -0.46 -8.08
C GLY A 79 -4.23 0.24 -9.40
N PHE A 80 -5.38 0.77 -9.79
CA PHE A 80 -5.53 1.64 -10.94
C PHE A 80 -6.08 3.00 -10.48
N ILE A 81 -5.65 4.06 -11.14
CA ILE A 81 -6.18 5.40 -10.91
C ILE A 81 -6.45 6.05 -12.26
N ARG A 82 -7.68 6.51 -12.44
CA ARG A 82 -8.07 7.31 -13.60
C ARG A 82 -7.64 8.75 -13.39
N ASP A 83 -6.89 9.29 -14.35
CA ASP A 83 -6.47 10.69 -14.37
C ASP A 83 -7.57 11.60 -14.92
N LEU A 84 -7.80 12.73 -14.25
CA LEU A 84 -8.78 13.76 -14.61
C LEU A 84 -8.07 15.12 -14.67
N PRO A 85 -7.44 15.47 -15.81
CA PRO A 85 -6.75 16.75 -15.95
C PRO A 85 -7.76 17.91 -15.96
N ILE A 86 -7.41 19.00 -15.29
CA ILE A 86 -8.28 20.19 -15.15
C ILE A 86 -7.87 21.28 -16.15
N ASN A 87 -6.60 21.32 -16.56
CA ASN A 87 -6.08 22.37 -17.41
C ASN A 87 -5.63 21.86 -18.79
N GLU A 88 -5.56 22.78 -19.76
CA GLU A 88 -5.17 22.45 -21.15
C GLU A 88 -3.77 21.84 -21.24
N LYS A 89 -2.84 22.29 -20.38
CA LYS A 89 -1.49 21.74 -20.28
C LYS A 89 -1.45 20.35 -19.63
N ARG A 90 -2.55 19.89 -19.01
CA ARG A 90 -2.73 18.59 -18.36
C ARG A 90 -1.69 18.27 -17.29
N ASN A 91 -1.17 19.31 -16.65
CA ASN A 91 -0.15 19.19 -15.60
C ASN A 91 -0.74 19.32 -14.19
N ILE A 92 -2.02 19.70 -14.09
CA ILE A 92 -2.80 19.74 -12.85
C ILE A 92 -4.07 18.92 -13.07
N GLY A 93 -4.39 18.04 -12.13
CA GLY A 93 -5.56 17.19 -12.21
C GLY A 93 -5.98 16.58 -10.87
N PHE A 94 -7.06 15.81 -10.95
CA PHE A 94 -7.44 14.87 -9.90
C PHE A 94 -7.28 13.44 -10.39
N GLY A 95 -7.11 12.52 -9.47
CA GLY A 95 -7.10 11.09 -9.71
C GLY A 95 -8.11 10.41 -8.79
N ALA A 96 -8.87 9.48 -9.34
CA ALA A 96 -9.74 8.60 -8.56
C ALA A 96 -9.58 7.17 -9.04
N GLY A 97 -9.54 6.22 -8.11
CA GLY A 97 -9.17 4.85 -8.46
C GLY A 97 -9.69 3.79 -7.51
N LEU A 98 -9.16 2.59 -7.72
CA LEU A 98 -9.38 1.42 -6.87
C LEU A 98 -8.05 0.69 -6.71
N GLY A 99 -7.78 0.25 -5.49
CA GLY A 99 -6.58 -0.50 -5.16
C GLY A 99 -6.84 -1.61 -4.15
N LEU A 100 -5.82 -2.43 -3.97
CA LEU A 100 -5.72 -3.46 -2.96
C LEU A 100 -4.43 -3.24 -2.19
N ALA A 101 -4.49 -3.44 -0.89
CA ALA A 101 -3.33 -3.35 -0.01
C ALA A 101 -3.23 -4.57 0.90
N TYR A 102 -1.99 -5.03 1.03
CA TYR A 102 -1.55 -6.10 1.91
C TYR A 102 -0.54 -5.52 2.89
N ASP A 103 -0.81 -5.65 4.19
CA ASP A 103 0.05 -5.08 5.22
C ASP A 103 0.37 -6.12 6.30
N ILE A 104 1.62 -6.15 6.73
CA ILE A 104 2.07 -6.87 7.93
C ILE A 104 2.67 -5.87 8.92
N VAL A 105 2.24 -5.97 10.17
CA VAL A 105 2.78 -5.21 11.29
C VAL A 105 3.19 -6.17 12.39
N TYR A 106 4.49 -6.38 12.52
CA TYR A 106 5.10 -7.12 13.62
C TYR A 106 5.07 -6.27 14.89
N ASN A 107 4.55 -6.82 15.97
CA ASN A 107 4.33 -6.10 17.21
C ASN A 107 4.28 -7.08 18.38
N ASN A 108 4.26 -6.63 19.63
CA ASN A 108 4.22 -7.51 20.80
C ASN A 108 2.84 -7.63 21.47
N MET A 109 1.76 -7.27 20.77
CA MET A 109 0.39 -7.46 21.24
C MET A 109 -0.08 -8.86 20.82
N VAL A 110 -0.10 -9.79 21.77
CA VAL A 110 -0.53 -11.17 21.54
C VAL A 110 -2.03 -11.27 21.72
N VAL A 111 -2.69 -11.98 20.80
CA VAL A 111 -4.13 -12.24 20.84
C VAL A 111 -4.34 -13.68 21.23
N ASN A 112 -5.01 -13.90 22.36
CA ASN A 112 -5.42 -15.22 22.82
C ASN A 112 -6.93 -15.38 22.61
N LYS A 113 -7.33 -16.58 22.20
CA LYS A 113 -8.74 -16.96 22.10
C LYS A 113 -9.09 -17.89 23.26
N ILE A 114 -9.88 -17.39 24.21
CA ILE A 114 -10.36 -18.16 25.37
C ILE A 114 -11.88 -18.17 25.31
N ASP A 115 -12.50 -19.36 25.27
CA ASP A 115 -13.96 -19.56 25.26
C ASP A 115 -14.73 -18.73 24.22
N GLY A 116 -14.11 -18.51 23.05
CA GLY A 116 -14.69 -17.74 21.95
C GLY A 116 -14.49 -16.22 22.04
N ASN A 117 -13.95 -15.71 23.15
CA ASN A 117 -13.57 -14.31 23.31
C ASN A 117 -12.11 -14.08 22.97
N TYR A 118 -11.82 -12.91 22.37
CA TYR A 118 -10.48 -12.47 22.03
C TYR A 118 -9.96 -11.56 23.14
N THR A 119 -8.86 -11.97 23.76
CA THR A 119 -8.19 -11.20 24.80
C THR A 119 -6.80 -10.80 24.34
N TYR A 120 -6.42 -9.56 24.61
CA TYR A 120 -5.11 -9.03 24.25
C TYR A 120 -4.20 -8.94 25.46
N SER A 121 -2.91 -9.24 25.24
CA SER A 121 -1.84 -8.99 26.20
C SER A 121 -0.62 -8.39 25.50
N ILE A 122 0.14 -7.58 26.23
CA ILE A 122 1.43 -7.06 25.76
C ILE A 122 2.51 -7.97 26.32
N VAL A 123 3.32 -8.58 25.44
CA VAL A 123 4.44 -9.43 25.86
C VAL A 123 5.74 -8.67 25.68
N GLU A 124 6.31 -8.19 26.78
CA GLU A 124 7.57 -7.42 26.74
C GLU A 124 8.78 -8.32 26.49
N HIS A 125 8.79 -9.49 27.12
CA HIS A 125 9.90 -10.44 27.06
C HIS A 125 9.51 -11.69 26.26
N PHE A 126 9.64 -11.62 24.93
CA PHE A 126 9.34 -12.75 24.05
C PHE A 126 10.12 -14.03 24.38
N ARG A 127 11.33 -13.89 24.92
CA ARG A 127 12.19 -15.02 25.33
C ARG A 127 11.57 -15.84 26.47
N ASP A 128 10.93 -15.19 27.43
CA ASP A 128 10.36 -15.86 28.60
C ASP A 128 9.15 -16.73 28.23
N GLN A 129 8.48 -16.41 27.11
CA GLN A 129 7.30 -17.12 26.61
C GLN A 129 7.59 -17.96 25.35
N ASN A 130 8.86 -18.14 24.98
CA ASN A 130 9.29 -18.82 23.75
C ASN A 130 8.55 -18.33 22.48
N ILE A 131 8.22 -17.04 22.43
CA ILE A 131 7.55 -16.44 21.28
C ILE A 131 8.61 -15.99 20.28
N SER A 132 8.55 -16.51 19.06
CA SER A 132 9.52 -16.18 18.01
C SER A 132 9.01 -15.14 17.01
N ARG A 133 7.68 -15.06 16.82
CA ARG A 133 7.04 -14.16 15.86
C ARG A 133 5.66 -13.75 16.38
N ASN A 134 5.33 -12.46 16.31
CA ASN A 134 3.96 -11.98 16.48
C ASN A 134 3.66 -10.84 15.51
N TYR A 135 2.58 -10.95 14.74
CA TYR A 135 2.19 -9.90 13.79
C TYR A 135 0.69 -9.85 13.52
N PHE A 136 0.24 -8.68 13.08
CA PHE A 136 -1.06 -8.49 12.46
C PHE A 136 -0.88 -8.41 10.95
N ARG A 137 -1.74 -9.12 10.23
CA ARG A 137 -1.77 -9.14 8.77
C ARG A 137 -3.13 -8.69 8.29
N THR A 138 -3.18 -7.72 7.38
CA THR A 138 -4.43 -7.17 6.87
C THR A 138 -4.46 -7.18 5.35
N TYR A 139 -5.64 -7.47 4.80
CA TYR A 139 -5.96 -7.24 3.40
C TYR A 139 -7.07 -6.22 3.32
N SER A 140 -6.90 -5.22 2.46
CA SER A 140 -7.86 -4.14 2.30
C SER A 140 -8.08 -3.78 0.84
N VAL A 141 -9.28 -3.28 0.57
CA VAL A 141 -9.61 -2.58 -0.68
C VAL A 141 -9.54 -1.09 -0.42
N GLU A 142 -8.96 -0.34 -1.35
CA GLU A 142 -8.68 1.08 -1.19
C GLU A 142 -9.31 1.89 -2.33
N LEU A 143 -9.90 3.03 -1.99
CA LEU A 143 -10.39 4.05 -2.91
C LEU A 143 -9.47 5.27 -2.79
N PRO A 144 -8.41 5.36 -3.61
CA PRO A 144 -7.57 6.54 -3.68
C PRO A 144 -8.29 7.70 -4.36
N ILE A 145 -8.23 8.87 -3.72
CA ILE A 145 -8.60 10.16 -4.32
C ILE A 145 -7.41 11.09 -4.11
N GLU A 146 -6.83 11.60 -5.20
CA GLU A 146 -5.64 12.42 -5.15
C GLU A 146 -5.69 13.65 -6.04
N PHE A 147 -5.11 14.73 -5.56
CA PHE A 147 -4.66 15.85 -6.37
C PHE A 147 -3.33 15.49 -7.02
N ARG A 148 -3.19 15.83 -8.30
CA ARG A 148 -2.04 15.48 -9.12
C ARG A 148 -1.42 16.73 -9.71
N TYR A 149 -0.15 16.96 -9.38
CA TYR A 149 0.68 17.99 -9.99
C TYR A 149 1.87 17.35 -10.70
N ARG A 150 2.16 17.83 -11.91
CA ARG A 150 3.27 17.40 -12.76
C ARG A 150 3.99 18.63 -13.30
N THR A 151 5.30 18.55 -13.46
CA THR A 151 6.06 19.60 -14.14
C THR A 151 6.16 19.38 -15.66
N SER A 152 5.62 18.28 -16.20
CA SER A 152 5.63 17.96 -17.64
C SER A 152 4.68 18.81 -18.47
N THR A 153 5.06 18.98 -19.74
CA THR A 153 4.18 19.31 -20.87
C THR A 153 3.95 18.05 -21.71
N PRO A 154 2.92 17.98 -22.58
CA PRO A 154 2.60 16.80 -23.40
C PRO A 154 3.74 16.27 -24.31
N GLN A 155 4.87 16.99 -24.40
CA GLN A 155 6.01 16.69 -25.28
C GLN A 155 7.26 16.20 -24.52
N SER A 156 7.25 16.10 -23.19
CA SER A 156 8.43 15.66 -22.41
C SER A 156 8.14 14.44 -21.53
N HIS A 157 8.94 13.39 -21.73
CA HIS A 157 8.87 12.11 -20.99
C HIS A 157 9.67 12.10 -19.67
N LYS A 158 10.30 13.22 -19.29
CA LYS A 158 11.12 13.36 -18.08
C LYS A 158 10.55 14.43 -17.17
N PHE A 159 9.86 14.02 -16.10
CA PHE A 159 9.12 14.96 -15.26
C PHE A 159 9.04 14.58 -13.79
N TRP A 160 8.88 15.63 -12.97
CA TRP A 160 8.57 15.52 -11.56
C TRP A 160 7.06 15.37 -11.37
N ARG A 161 6.70 14.51 -10.43
CA ARG A 161 5.33 14.24 -9.99
C ARG A 161 5.23 14.59 -8.51
N ILE A 162 4.16 15.27 -8.13
CA ILE A 162 3.76 15.49 -6.74
C ILE A 162 2.27 15.17 -6.66
N TYR A 163 1.94 14.03 -6.08
CA TYR A 163 0.56 13.61 -5.87
C TYR A 163 0.27 13.61 -4.38
N THR A 164 -0.89 14.13 -4.00
CA THR A 164 -1.30 14.15 -2.60
C THR A 164 -2.79 13.94 -2.49
N GLY A 165 -3.24 13.22 -1.47
CA GLY A 165 -4.62 12.82 -1.38
C GLY A 165 -4.89 11.97 -0.16
N ALA A 166 -5.96 11.20 -0.23
CA ALA A 166 -6.30 10.23 0.78
C ALA A 166 -6.83 8.94 0.16
N ARG A 167 -6.57 7.82 0.84
CA ARG A 167 -7.20 6.54 0.55
C ARG A 167 -8.26 6.26 1.60
N LEU A 168 -9.47 6.00 1.13
CA LEU A 168 -10.50 5.36 1.95
C LEU A 168 -10.32 3.85 1.79
N SER A 169 -9.92 3.18 2.87
CA SER A 169 -9.57 1.76 2.87
C SER A 169 -10.57 0.97 3.70
N TYR A 170 -11.00 -0.20 3.23
CA TYR A 170 -11.83 -1.13 3.98
C TYR A 170 -11.08 -2.44 4.17
N ILE A 171 -10.79 -2.78 5.44
CA ILE A 171 -10.11 -4.03 5.79
C ILE A 171 -11.12 -5.17 5.76
N PHE A 172 -11.10 -5.97 4.70
CA PHE A 172 -12.02 -7.10 4.57
C PHE A 172 -11.50 -8.39 5.22
N SER A 173 -10.19 -8.47 5.48
CA SER A 173 -9.57 -9.62 6.16
C SER A 173 -8.45 -9.16 7.07
N ALA A 174 -8.45 -9.67 8.31
CA ALA A 174 -7.37 -9.44 9.27
C ALA A 174 -7.05 -10.74 10.01
N THR A 175 -5.77 -11.06 10.15
CA THR A 175 -5.29 -12.22 10.90
C THR A 175 -4.27 -11.78 11.93
N SER A 176 -4.41 -12.27 13.16
CA SER A 176 -3.35 -12.25 14.18
C SER A 176 -2.61 -13.58 14.17
N LEU A 177 -1.29 -13.53 14.11
CA LEU A 177 -0.42 -14.68 14.24
C LEU A 177 0.52 -14.48 15.40
N TYR A 178 0.65 -15.49 16.26
CA TYR A 178 1.81 -15.64 17.12
C TYR A 178 2.39 -17.06 17.03
N THR A 179 3.72 -17.16 17.10
CA THR A 179 4.44 -18.43 17.09
C THR A 179 5.09 -18.65 18.45
N THR A 180 4.72 -19.72 19.14
CA THR A 180 5.26 -20.14 20.44
C THR A 180 5.72 -21.59 20.34
N ASN A 181 6.89 -21.92 20.89
CA ASN A 181 7.44 -23.29 20.86
C ASN A 181 7.40 -23.93 19.45
N GLU A 182 7.77 -23.17 18.41
CA GLU A 182 7.74 -23.58 17.00
C GLU A 182 6.34 -23.86 16.41
N VAL A 183 5.28 -23.73 17.22
CA VAL A 183 3.89 -23.84 16.78
C VAL A 183 3.33 -22.46 16.47
N SER A 184 2.85 -22.28 15.24
CA SER A 184 2.22 -21.03 14.81
C SER A 184 0.70 -21.12 14.96
N LEU A 185 0.14 -20.20 15.74
CA LEU A 185 -1.30 -20.07 15.94
C LEU A 185 -1.79 -18.84 15.17
N PHE A 186 -2.85 -19.02 14.40
CA PHE A 186 -3.43 -18.00 13.54
C PHE A 186 -4.90 -17.85 13.87
N PHE A 187 -5.36 -16.61 14.00
CA PHE A 187 -6.75 -16.31 14.30
C PHE A 187 -7.24 -15.14 13.45
N ASP A 188 -8.48 -15.22 12.99
CA ASP A 188 -9.14 -14.07 12.40
C ASP A 188 -9.34 -13.01 13.49
N ASN A 189 -8.87 -11.80 13.21
CA ASN A 189 -8.93 -10.68 14.15
C ASN A 189 -10.13 -9.79 13.82
N PHE A 190 -11.23 -9.99 14.55
CA PHE A 190 -12.47 -9.24 14.35
C PHE A 190 -12.42 -7.79 14.85
N ASP A 191 -11.45 -7.43 15.71
CA ASP A 191 -11.28 -6.06 16.17
C ASP A 191 -10.65 -5.16 15.10
N ILE A 192 -9.90 -5.75 14.16
CA ILE A 192 -9.29 -5.06 13.02
C ILE A 192 -10.13 -5.24 11.75
N MET A 193 -10.70 -6.43 11.54
CA MET A 193 -11.46 -6.76 10.34
C MET A 193 -12.76 -5.95 10.27
N ARG A 194 -13.25 -5.69 9.05
CA ARG A 194 -14.46 -4.90 8.74
C ARG A 194 -14.38 -3.45 9.21
N SER A 195 -13.18 -2.91 9.35
CA SER A 195 -12.95 -1.51 9.70
C SER A 195 -12.68 -0.66 8.46
N PHE A 196 -13.17 0.58 8.49
CA PHE A 196 -12.79 1.62 7.53
C PHE A 196 -11.60 2.40 8.06
N GLN A 197 -10.69 2.76 7.16
CA GLN A 197 -9.48 3.51 7.46
C GLN A 197 -9.36 4.69 6.51
N LEU A 198 -9.05 5.85 7.07
CA LEU A 198 -8.68 7.04 6.32
C LEU A 198 -7.17 7.21 6.34
N LYS A 199 -6.55 7.19 5.15
CA LYS A 199 -5.10 7.20 4.99
C LYS A 199 -4.67 8.36 4.07
N PRO A 200 -4.50 9.60 4.57
CA PRO A 200 -3.85 10.67 3.82
C PRO A 200 -2.42 10.30 3.42
N TYR A 201 -2.02 10.73 2.23
CA TYR A 201 -0.69 10.46 1.70
C TYR A 201 -0.17 11.56 0.80
N ILE A 202 1.15 11.52 0.62
CA ILE A 202 1.89 12.26 -0.39
C ILE A 202 2.84 11.32 -1.10
N ALA A 203 2.90 11.44 -2.42
CA ALA A 203 3.88 10.80 -3.26
C ALA A 203 4.61 11.87 -4.07
N PHE A 204 5.93 11.83 -4.09
CA PHE A 204 6.72 12.72 -4.93
C PHE A 204 7.88 11.96 -5.54
N GLY A 205 8.19 12.26 -6.79
CA GLY A 205 9.18 11.49 -7.51
C GLY A 205 9.46 11.98 -8.90
N TYR A 206 10.31 11.20 -9.55
CA TYR A 206 10.79 11.49 -10.89
C TYR A 206 10.51 10.28 -11.78
N ASN A 207 9.73 10.52 -12.84
CA ASN A 207 9.26 9.46 -13.73
C ASN A 207 8.58 8.33 -12.92
N ALA A 208 8.83 7.05 -13.27
CA ALA A 208 8.14 5.90 -12.70
C ALA A 208 8.38 5.74 -11.19
N LEU A 209 9.55 6.12 -10.66
CA LEU A 209 9.92 5.95 -9.25
C LEU A 209 9.47 7.13 -8.40
N ASN A 210 8.64 6.87 -7.38
CA ASN A 210 8.11 7.90 -6.49
C ASN A 210 8.30 7.51 -5.04
N PHE A 211 8.84 8.42 -4.24
CA PHE A 211 8.82 8.28 -2.79
C PHE A 211 7.42 8.52 -2.27
N PHE A 212 7.01 7.76 -1.27
CA PHE A 212 5.64 7.70 -0.80
C PHE A 212 5.59 7.68 0.73
N VAL A 213 4.76 8.55 1.31
CA VAL A 213 4.47 8.58 2.74
C VAL A 213 2.97 8.65 2.95
N GLN A 214 2.46 7.81 3.84
CA GLN A 214 1.04 7.74 4.19
C GLN A 214 0.86 7.54 5.68
N TYR A 215 -0.07 8.28 6.28
CA TYR A 215 -0.41 8.11 7.68
C TYR A 215 -1.83 7.61 7.83
N ASN A 216 -2.02 6.49 8.50
CA ASN A 216 -3.35 5.98 8.80
C ASN A 216 -3.92 6.72 10.01
N VAL A 217 -4.82 7.67 9.74
CA VAL A 217 -5.44 8.52 10.76
C VAL A 217 -6.38 7.70 11.64
N THR A 218 -7.05 6.69 11.06
CA THR A 218 -7.90 5.79 11.82
C THR A 218 -7.03 4.77 12.56
N PRO A 219 -7.16 4.62 13.88
CA PRO A 219 -6.40 3.61 14.60
C PRO A 219 -6.68 2.20 14.07
N LEU A 220 -5.63 1.36 14.01
CA LEU A 220 -5.74 -0.05 13.65
C LEU A 220 -6.59 -0.81 14.68
N LEU A 221 -6.38 -0.52 15.96
CA LEU A 221 -7.16 -1.00 17.09
C LEU A 221 -7.84 0.23 17.73
N LYS A 222 -9.15 0.39 17.61
CA LYS A 222 -9.83 1.62 18.07
C LYS A 222 -10.31 1.55 19.52
N ASN A 223 -10.98 0.46 19.86
CA ASN A 223 -11.64 0.22 21.14
C ASN A 223 -11.18 -1.12 21.74
N THR A 224 -9.89 -1.42 21.60
CA THR A 224 -9.31 -2.68 22.04
C THR A 224 -8.48 -2.41 23.28
N TYR A 225 -8.71 -3.22 24.30
CA TYR A 225 -8.03 -3.11 25.58
C TYR A 225 -7.40 -4.46 25.92
N THR A 226 -6.27 -4.40 26.60
CA THR A 226 -5.67 -5.57 27.26
C THR A 226 -6.53 -6.03 28.44
N THR A 227 -6.21 -7.22 28.95
CA THR A 227 -6.83 -7.76 30.17
C THR A 227 -6.62 -6.88 31.42
N ASP A 228 -5.56 -6.07 31.45
CA ASP A 228 -5.27 -5.11 32.53
C ASP A 228 -5.89 -3.72 32.30
N GLY A 229 -6.64 -3.52 31.22
CA GLY A 229 -7.33 -2.26 30.91
C GLY A 229 -6.51 -1.24 30.12
N THR A 230 -5.28 -1.57 29.70
CA THR A 230 -4.47 -0.72 28.82
C THR A 230 -5.10 -0.60 27.43
N ASN A 231 -5.29 0.64 26.97
CA ASN A 231 -5.83 0.90 25.62
C ASN A 231 -4.77 0.61 24.56
N LEU A 232 -5.06 -0.30 23.62
CA LEU A 232 -4.15 -0.72 22.55
C LEU A 232 -4.24 0.11 21.27
N LYS A 233 -4.81 1.32 21.38
CA LYS A 233 -4.86 2.29 20.28
C LYS A 233 -3.48 2.42 19.63
N SER A 234 -3.46 2.22 18.32
CA SER A 234 -2.23 2.29 17.53
C SER A 234 -2.54 2.73 16.10
N ASN A 235 -1.65 3.52 15.51
CA ASN A 235 -1.74 4.02 14.14
C ASN A 235 -0.56 3.47 13.33
N ILE A 236 -0.68 3.49 12.00
CA ILE A 236 0.39 3.04 11.10
C ILE A 236 0.86 4.23 10.26
N LEU A 237 2.17 4.47 10.27
CA LEU A 237 2.85 5.33 9.32
C LEU A 237 3.53 4.43 8.28
N GLN A 238 3.21 4.63 7.01
CA GLN A 238 3.75 3.86 5.90
C GLN A 238 4.70 4.74 5.10
N ILE A 239 5.93 4.26 4.90
CA ILE A 239 6.97 4.97 4.16
C ILE A 239 7.52 4.02 3.12
N GLY A 240 7.67 4.44 1.88
CA GLY A 240 8.23 3.57 0.86
C GLY A 240 8.26 4.16 -0.54
N LEU A 241 8.11 3.28 -1.51
CA LEU A 241 8.22 3.60 -2.93
C LEU A 241 6.93 3.22 -3.65
N MET A 242 6.58 4.02 -4.65
CA MET A 242 5.43 3.84 -5.52
C MET A 242 5.87 3.96 -6.96
N PHE A 243 5.51 2.96 -7.75
CA PHE A 243 5.82 2.84 -9.16
C PHE A 243 4.54 3.08 -9.95
N TYR A 244 4.52 4.10 -10.80
CA TYR A 244 3.42 4.35 -11.73
C TYR A 244 3.79 3.83 -13.11
N ILE A 245 2.88 3.07 -13.68
CA ILE A 245 2.96 2.45 -15.00
C ILE A 245 1.84 3.04 -15.85
N LEU A 246 2.19 3.49 -17.04
CA LEU A 246 1.33 4.09 -18.06
C LEU A 246 1.12 3.12 -19.21
#